data_AF-E4WVW3-F1
#
_entry.id   AF-E4WVW3-F1
#
_cell.length_a   1.000
_cell.length_b   1.000
_cell.length_c   1.000
_cell.angle_alpha   90.00
_cell.angle_beta   90.00
_cell.angle_gamma   90.00
#
_symmetry.space_group_name_H-M   'P 1'
#
loop_
_entity.id
_entity.type
_entity.pdbx_description
1 polymer ?
#
loop_
_entity_poly.entity_id
_entity_poly.type
_entity_poly.pdbx_seq_one_letter_code
_entity_poly.pdbx_strand_id
1 'polypeptide(L)'
;MRFTKINLLRRADAIKLLDLSLEQRIFPQKELKKAYREKAKQYHPDAPDGDAEKFKKIGEAFELLSKNTTENTMRRSGPRRKYDEFRFDDSDEDHRWAQMKKGYNKGEEREDFNFNPTHHETPPSEVNQKYFHLFALTTSFILILFRRQIFPESFFPEACYSEEMEKINEKYKEQHRKVLEKAIHRRITEKTDLSEYYNK
;
A
#
# COMPACT_ATOMS: atom_id res chain seq x y z
N MET A 1 -2.16 -8.41 19.09
CA MET A 1 -1.36 -8.61 20.31
C MET A 1 0.11 -8.38 19.98
N ARG A 2 0.75 -7.35 20.55
CA ARG A 2 2.21 -7.19 20.49
C ARG A 2 2.78 -7.99 21.66
N PHE A 3 3.44 -9.12 21.40
CA PHE A 3 4.06 -9.93 22.45
C PHE A 3 5.31 -9.21 22.97
N THR A 4 5.14 -8.30 23.94
CA THR A 4 6.25 -7.78 24.74
C THR A 4 6.50 -8.75 25.90
N LYS A 5 7.05 -9.92 25.59
CA LYS A 5 7.83 -10.72 26.55
C LYS A 5 9.26 -10.72 26.05
N ILE A 6 10.04 -9.76 26.54
CA ILE A 6 11.45 -9.67 26.20
C ILE A 6 12.20 -10.70 27.06
N ASN A 7 12.22 -11.95 26.62
CA ASN A 7 13.44 -12.73 26.77
C ASN A 7 14.41 -12.11 25.77
N LEU A 8 15.39 -11.33 26.24
CA LEU A 8 16.37 -10.66 25.37
C LEU A 8 17.28 -11.73 24.76
N LEU A 9 16.80 -12.38 23.69
CA LEU A 9 17.62 -13.24 22.87
C LEU A 9 18.79 -12.38 22.35
N ARG A 10 20.03 -12.78 22.66
CA ARG A 10 21.18 -12.02 22.17
C ARG A 10 21.22 -12.16 20.66
N ARG A 11 21.63 -11.10 19.98
CA ARG A 11 21.74 -11.09 18.51
C ARG A 11 22.57 -12.27 17.98
N ALA A 12 23.66 -12.62 18.64
CA ALA A 12 24.48 -13.77 18.25
C ALA A 12 23.71 -15.09 18.33
N ASP A 13 22.85 -15.25 19.34
CA ASP A 13 22.01 -16.43 19.51
C ASP A 13 20.92 -16.49 18.43
N ALA A 14 20.35 -15.33 18.06
CA ALA A 14 19.39 -15.21 16.97
C ALA A 14 20.00 -15.62 15.61
N ILE A 15 21.25 -15.21 15.35
CA ILE A 15 21.99 -15.58 14.13
C ILE A 15 22.25 -17.09 14.12
N LYS A 16 22.66 -17.67 15.25
CA LYS A 16 22.87 -19.13 15.39
C LYS A 16 21.58 -19.93 15.21
N LEU A 17 20.47 -19.47 15.78
CA LEU A 17 19.16 -20.14 15.68
C LEU A 17 18.67 -20.27 14.23
N LEU A 18 19.01 -19.28 13.39
CA LEU A 18 18.68 -19.25 11.97
C LEU A 18 19.78 -19.86 11.08
N ASP A 19 20.84 -20.45 11.65
CA ASP A 19 22.01 -20.96 10.92
C ASP A 19 22.63 -19.93 9.94
N LEU A 20 22.69 -18.68 10.35
CA LEU A 20 23.30 -17.60 9.57
C LEU A 20 24.77 -17.38 9.98
N SER A 21 25.58 -16.82 9.07
CA SER A 21 27.00 -16.53 9.36
C SER A 21 27.15 -15.41 10.39
N LEU A 22 27.94 -15.67 11.45
CA LEU A 22 28.23 -14.70 12.53
C LEU A 22 29.07 -13.50 12.07
N GLU A 23 29.77 -13.63 10.94
CA GLU A 23 30.62 -12.56 10.38
C GLU A 23 29.80 -11.39 9.82
N GLN A 24 28.56 -11.65 9.39
CA GLN A 24 27.73 -10.65 8.72
C GLN A 24 26.93 -9.81 9.71
N ARG A 25 27.11 -8.49 9.62
CA ARG A 25 26.37 -7.52 10.43
C ARG A 25 25.02 -7.12 9.83
N ILE A 26 24.77 -7.39 8.55
CA ILE A 26 23.50 -7.06 7.90
C ILE A 26 23.16 -8.23 7.00
N PHE A 27 21.97 -8.80 7.18
CA PHE A 27 21.47 -9.86 6.32
C PHE A 27 20.48 -9.27 5.33
N PRO A 28 20.59 -9.60 4.03
CA PRO A 28 19.56 -9.24 3.08
C PRO A 28 18.24 -9.93 3.45
N GLN A 29 17.13 -9.22 3.27
CA GLN A 29 15.79 -9.70 3.65
C GLN A 29 15.46 -11.08 3.04
N LYS A 30 15.99 -11.38 1.84
CA LYS A 30 15.80 -12.67 1.17
C LYS A 30 16.39 -13.83 1.95
N GLU A 31 17.65 -13.71 2.37
CA GLU A 31 18.34 -14.76 3.14
C GLU A 31 17.71 -14.96 4.51
N LEU A 32 17.34 -13.87 5.18
CA LEU A 32 16.71 -13.92 6.50
C LEU A 32 15.35 -14.65 6.45
N LYS A 33 14.53 -14.36 5.43
CA LYS A 33 13.24 -15.03 5.23
C LYS A 33 13.39 -16.49 4.85
N LYS A 34 14.37 -16.81 3.99
CA LYS A 34 14.65 -18.18 3.57
C LYS A 34 15.04 -19.05 4.79
N ALA A 35 16.01 -18.60 5.58
CA ALA A 35 16.45 -19.28 6.80
C ALA A 35 15.30 -19.48 7.81
N TYR A 36 14.46 -18.45 8.01
CA TYR A 36 13.28 -18.56 8.86
C TYR A 36 12.31 -19.64 8.36
N ARG A 37 12.01 -19.68 7.05
CA ARG A 37 11.08 -20.67 6.48
C ARG A 37 11.60 -22.10 6.63
N GLU A 38 12.90 -22.32 6.40
CA GLU A 38 13.53 -23.64 6.55
C GLU A 38 13.44 -24.12 8.00
N LYS A 39 13.81 -23.28 8.96
CA LYS A 39 13.72 -23.59 10.40
C LYS A 39 12.27 -23.72 10.88
N ALA A 40 11.36 -22.88 10.40
CA ALA A 40 9.94 -22.93 10.74
C ALA A 40 9.29 -24.24 10.27
N LYS A 41 9.66 -24.74 9.08
CA LYS A 41 9.18 -26.05 8.58
C LYS A 41 9.71 -27.20 9.44
N GLN A 42 10.96 -27.13 9.89
CA GLN A 42 11.56 -28.17 10.74
C GLN A 42 10.91 -28.24 12.12
N TYR A 43 10.70 -27.09 12.78
CA TYR A 43 10.21 -27.03 14.16
C TYR A 43 8.71 -26.73 14.27
N HIS A 44 7.95 -26.85 13.18
CA HIS A 44 6.50 -26.64 13.22
C HIS A 44 5.86 -27.62 14.21
N PRO A 45 4.87 -27.21 15.04
CA PRO A 45 4.25 -28.11 16.02
C PRO A 45 3.58 -29.34 15.38
N ASP A 46 3.19 -29.25 14.10
CA ASP A 46 2.61 -30.38 13.35
C ASP A 46 3.67 -31.30 12.71
N ALA A 47 4.96 -30.95 12.79
CA ALA A 47 6.04 -31.79 12.27
C ALA A 47 6.43 -32.87 13.32
N PRO A 48 6.93 -34.04 12.88
CA PRO A 48 7.29 -35.13 13.80
C PRO A 48 8.42 -34.78 14.78
N ASP A 49 9.28 -33.82 14.41
CA ASP A 49 10.38 -33.29 15.24
C ASP A 49 10.06 -31.86 15.74
N GLY A 50 8.76 -31.54 15.79
CA GLY A 50 8.22 -30.23 16.13
C GLY A 50 8.42 -29.87 17.59
N ASP A 51 8.88 -28.65 17.84
CA ASP A 51 9.05 -28.11 19.19
C ASP A 51 8.52 -26.67 19.21
N ALA A 52 7.40 -26.49 19.91
CA ALA A 52 6.71 -25.21 20.03
C ALA A 52 7.60 -24.13 20.67
N GLU A 53 8.50 -24.49 21.58
CA GLU A 53 9.40 -23.54 22.21
C GLU A 53 10.48 -23.06 21.25
N LYS A 54 11.06 -23.98 20.46
CA LYS A 54 12.04 -23.62 19.42
C LYS A 54 11.41 -22.80 18.32
N PHE A 55 10.20 -23.16 17.87
CA PHE A 55 9.46 -22.39 16.88
C PHE A 55 9.28 -20.93 17.32
N LYS A 56 8.91 -20.73 18.58
CA LYS A 56 8.77 -19.39 19.16
C LYS A 56 10.10 -18.63 19.18
N LYS A 57 11.20 -19.28 19.59
CA LYS A 57 12.55 -18.68 19.58
C LYS A 57 13.01 -18.29 18.18
N ILE A 58 12.67 -19.09 17.16
CA ILE A 58 12.96 -18.80 15.75
C ILE A 58 12.17 -17.57 15.26
N GLY A 59 10.90 -17.44 15.64
CA GLY A 59 10.10 -16.24 15.36
C GLY A 59 10.69 -14.99 16.00
N GLU A 60 11.07 -15.08 17.28
CA GLU A 60 11.72 -13.98 18.01
C GLU A 60 13.06 -13.58 17.37
N ALA A 61 13.88 -14.55 16.95
CA ALA A 61 15.14 -14.31 16.24
C ALA A 61 14.93 -13.56 14.92
N PHE A 62 13.93 -13.96 14.13
CA PHE A 62 13.60 -13.32 12.86
C PHE A 62 13.15 -11.87 13.05
N GLU A 63 12.26 -11.61 14.01
CA GLU A 63 11.78 -10.26 14.31
C GLU A 63 12.93 -9.33 14.73
N LEU A 64 13.85 -9.83 15.55
CA LEU A 64 15.01 -9.08 16.03
C LEU A 64 15.95 -8.68 14.87
N LEU A 65 16.27 -9.63 13.98
CA LEU A 65 17.17 -9.38 12.86
C LEU A 65 16.51 -8.50 11.78
N SER A 66 15.20 -8.68 11.52
CA SER A 66 14.46 -7.90 10.51
C SER A 66 14.34 -6.42 10.87
N LYS A 67 14.09 -6.09 12.15
CA LYS A 67 14.02 -4.70 12.62
C LYS A 67 15.35 -3.97 12.40
N ASN A 68 16.48 -4.63 12.70
CA ASN A 68 17.81 -4.05 12.51
C ASN A 68 18.11 -3.77 11.04
N THR A 69 17.74 -4.68 10.13
CA THR A 69 17.91 -4.47 8.68
C THR A 69 17.03 -3.32 8.18
N THR A 70 15.78 -3.24 8.65
CA THR A 70 14.81 -2.21 8.23
C THR A 70 15.20 -0.82 8.75
N GLU A 71 15.64 -0.71 10.01
CA GLU A 71 16.11 0.56 10.56
C GLU A 71 17.35 1.08 9.82
N ASN A 72 18.30 0.20 9.52
CA ASN A 72 19.53 0.59 8.83
C ASN A 72 19.27 1.00 7.36
N THR A 73 18.34 0.33 6.69
CA THR A 73 17.91 0.71 5.33
C THR A 73 17.14 2.02 5.32
N MET A 74 16.23 2.24 6.26
CA MET A 74 15.47 3.49 6.42
C MET A 74 16.34 4.68 6.81
N ARG A 75 17.40 4.46 7.62
CA ARG A 75 18.40 5.50 7.92
C ARG A 75 19.20 5.92 6.70
N ARG A 76 19.43 5.00 5.75
CA ARG A 76 20.21 5.23 4.53
C ARG A 76 19.38 5.79 3.37
N SER A 77 18.12 5.40 3.28
CA SER A 77 17.18 5.85 2.24
C SER A 77 16.08 6.65 2.90
N GLY A 78 16.02 7.96 2.64
CA GLY A 78 14.99 8.85 3.20
C GLY A 78 13.54 8.37 2.97
N PRO A 79 12.53 9.03 3.55
CA PRO A 79 11.16 8.53 3.61
C PRO A 79 10.58 8.25 2.21
N ARG A 80 10.47 6.97 1.84
CA ARG A 80 9.78 6.50 0.63
C ARG A 80 8.28 6.40 0.88
N ARG A 81 7.49 6.65 -0.17
CA ARG A 81 6.01 6.65 -0.12
C ARG A 81 5.50 5.23 0.14
N LYS A 82 4.57 5.11 1.09
CA LYS A 82 4.01 3.87 1.67
C LYS A 82 3.25 2.96 0.68
N TYR A 83 3.00 3.42 -0.55
CA TYR A 83 2.12 2.76 -1.51
C TYR A 83 2.84 2.06 -2.67
N ASP A 84 4.16 2.24 -2.84
CA ASP A 84 4.91 1.61 -3.94
C ASP A 84 5.39 0.17 -3.62
N GLU A 85 5.09 -0.35 -2.43
CA GLU A 85 5.78 -1.53 -1.87
C GLU A 85 4.88 -2.75 -1.68
N PHE A 86 3.81 -2.89 -2.46
CA PHE A 86 3.16 -4.21 -2.58
C PHE A 86 3.84 -5.01 -3.69
N ARG A 87 4.94 -5.68 -3.34
CA ARG A 87 5.64 -6.62 -4.22
C ARG A 87 5.42 -8.03 -3.67
N PHE A 88 4.92 -8.92 -4.52
CA PHE A 88 4.88 -10.35 -4.17
C PHE A 88 6.31 -10.83 -3.86
N ASP A 89 6.45 -11.52 -2.74
CA ASP A 89 7.72 -12.00 -2.22
C ASP A 89 8.20 -13.21 -3.02
N ASP A 90 8.84 -12.97 -4.17
CA ASP A 90 9.42 -14.00 -5.04
C ASP A 90 10.76 -14.56 -4.47
N SER A 91 10.93 -14.60 -3.14
CA SER A 91 12.17 -15.04 -2.49
C SER A 91 12.46 -16.52 -2.65
N ASP A 92 11.42 -17.33 -2.88
CA ASP A 92 11.50 -18.78 -2.90
C ASP A 92 11.21 -19.29 -4.31
N GLU A 93 12.25 -19.74 -5.01
CA GLU A 93 12.10 -20.35 -6.34
C GLU A 93 11.28 -21.65 -6.32
N ASP A 94 11.20 -22.32 -5.16
CA ASP A 94 10.51 -23.59 -4.96
C ASP A 94 9.04 -23.41 -4.55
N HIS A 95 8.54 -22.18 -4.43
CA HIS A 95 7.13 -21.95 -4.16
C HIS A 95 6.26 -22.40 -5.36
N ARG A 96 5.08 -23.01 -5.08
CA ARG A 96 4.11 -23.46 -6.09
C ARG A 96 3.82 -22.39 -7.15
N TRP A 97 3.84 -21.13 -6.74
CA TRP A 97 3.64 -19.97 -7.61
C TRP A 97 4.85 -19.61 -8.48
N ALA A 98 6.08 -19.84 -7.99
CA ALA A 98 7.30 -19.69 -8.78
C ALA A 98 7.40 -20.77 -9.87
N GLN A 99 6.99 -22.01 -9.57
CA GLN A 99 6.86 -23.08 -10.56
C GLN A 99 5.77 -22.77 -11.60
N MET A 100 4.61 -22.27 -11.17
CA MET A 100 3.56 -21.78 -12.08
C MET A 100 4.07 -20.69 -13.04
N LYS A 101 4.82 -19.70 -12.54
CA LYS A 101 5.43 -18.65 -13.38
C LYS A 101 6.48 -19.21 -14.36
N LYS A 102 7.31 -20.17 -13.92
CA LYS A 102 8.29 -20.85 -14.79
C LYS A 102 7.59 -21.60 -15.92
N GLY A 103 6.45 -22.26 -15.65
CA GLY A 103 5.62 -22.90 -16.70
C GLY A 103 5.00 -21.90 -17.68
N TYR A 104 4.60 -20.72 -17.22
CA TYR A 104 4.02 -19.68 -18.08
C TYR A 104 5.04 -19.04 -19.05
N ASN A 105 6.32 -19.00 -18.66
CA ASN A 105 7.41 -18.44 -19.48
C ASN A 105 8.18 -19.49 -20.30
N LYS A 106 7.97 -20.78 -20.04
CA LYS A 106 8.56 -21.86 -20.84
C LYS A 106 7.65 -22.00 -22.06
N GLY A 107 8.09 -21.46 -23.19
CA GLY A 107 7.34 -21.40 -24.44
C GLY A 107 7.07 -22.78 -25.05
N GLU A 108 6.22 -23.57 -24.40
CA GLU A 108 5.42 -24.56 -25.10
C GLU A 108 4.67 -23.81 -26.20
N GLU A 109 4.79 -24.32 -27.42
CA GLU A 109 4.11 -23.80 -28.60
C GLU A 109 2.69 -23.45 -28.19
N ARG A 110 2.36 -22.16 -28.29
CA ARG A 110 0.99 -21.72 -28.13
C ARG A 110 0.25 -22.43 -29.24
N GLU A 111 -0.49 -23.50 -28.94
CA GLU A 111 -1.72 -23.68 -29.69
C GLU A 111 -2.42 -22.34 -29.57
N ASP A 112 -2.69 -21.73 -30.71
CA ASP A 112 -3.32 -20.43 -30.80
C ASP A 112 -4.64 -20.54 -30.05
N PHE A 113 -4.61 -20.25 -28.75
CA PHE A 113 -5.77 -20.34 -27.89
C PHE A 113 -6.64 -19.19 -28.35
N ASN A 114 -7.52 -19.49 -29.30
CA ASN A 114 -8.43 -18.55 -29.90
C ASN A 114 -9.51 -18.29 -28.85
N PHE A 115 -9.11 -17.52 -27.82
CA PHE A 115 -10.00 -17.03 -26.79
C PHE A 115 -10.91 -16.03 -27.47
N ASN A 116 -12.04 -16.52 -27.93
CA ASN A 116 -13.13 -15.68 -28.38
C ASN A 116 -13.94 -15.37 -27.12
N PRO A 117 -13.78 -14.18 -26.49
CA PRO A 117 -14.59 -13.82 -25.34
C PRO A 117 -16.05 -13.82 -25.78
N THR A 118 -16.83 -14.81 -25.34
CA THR A 118 -18.27 -14.78 -25.51
C THR A 118 -18.81 -13.73 -24.55
N HIS A 119 -18.98 -12.51 -25.07
CA HIS A 119 -19.73 -11.48 -24.39
C HIS A 119 -21.20 -11.91 -24.37
N HIS A 120 -21.61 -12.56 -23.28
CA HIS A 120 -23.02 -12.70 -23.00
C HIS A 120 -23.53 -11.31 -22.60
N GLU A 121 -24.33 -10.70 -23.45
CA GLU A 121 -25.07 -9.49 -23.08
C GLU A 121 -25.88 -9.81 -21.83
N THR A 122 -25.69 -9.04 -20.76
CA THR A 122 -26.51 -9.22 -19.56
C THR A 122 -27.96 -8.95 -19.95
N PRO A 123 -28.91 -9.84 -19.65
CA PRO A 123 -30.31 -9.56 -19.93
C PRO A 123 -30.69 -8.24 -19.24
N PRO A 124 -31.39 -7.33 -19.93
CA PRO A 124 -31.76 -6.05 -19.33
C PRO A 124 -32.53 -6.33 -18.05
N SER A 125 -32.06 -5.79 -16.93
CA SER A 125 -32.72 -6.01 -15.65
C SER A 125 -34.14 -5.43 -15.73
N GLU A 126 -35.16 -6.26 -15.49
CA GLU A 126 -36.57 -5.79 -15.37
C GLU A 126 -36.73 -4.68 -14.33
N VAL A 127 -35.77 -4.61 -13.41
CA VAL A 127 -35.58 -3.60 -12.37
C VAL A 127 -35.53 -2.19 -12.99
N ASN A 128 -34.87 -1.98 -14.13
CA ASN A 128 -34.62 -0.64 -14.67
C ASN A 128 -35.85 0.09 -15.23
N GLN A 129 -36.85 -0.63 -15.77
CA GLN A 129 -38.04 0.03 -16.32
C GLN A 129 -38.93 0.63 -15.23
N LYS A 130 -39.12 -0.10 -14.11
CA LYS A 130 -39.96 0.37 -12.99
C LYS A 130 -39.35 1.59 -12.31
N TYR A 131 -38.04 1.61 -12.08
CA TYR A 131 -37.37 2.78 -11.52
C TYR A 131 -37.33 3.95 -12.50
N PHE A 132 -37.14 3.71 -13.80
CA PHE A 132 -37.18 4.78 -14.79
C PHE A 132 -38.53 5.50 -14.81
N HIS A 133 -39.65 4.77 -14.80
CA HIS A 133 -40.97 5.38 -14.70
C HIS A 133 -41.18 6.09 -13.35
N LEU A 134 -40.71 5.52 -12.25
CA LEU A 134 -40.78 6.17 -10.93
C LEU A 134 -40.01 7.49 -10.91
N PHE A 135 -38.78 7.52 -11.42
CA PHE A 135 -37.96 8.73 -11.52
C PHE A 135 -38.57 9.76 -12.49
N ALA A 136 -39.12 9.33 -13.62
CA ALA A 136 -39.80 10.22 -14.55
C ALA A 136 -41.05 10.87 -13.92
N LEU A 137 -41.81 10.12 -13.11
CA LEU A 137 -42.98 10.64 -12.40
C LEU A 137 -42.58 11.59 -11.26
N THR A 138 -41.55 11.26 -10.47
CA THR A 138 -41.10 12.14 -9.39
C THR A 138 -40.50 13.44 -9.91
N THR A 139 -39.66 13.37 -10.95
CA THR A 139 -39.07 14.57 -11.58
C THR A 139 -40.12 15.42 -12.28
N SER A 140 -41.09 14.81 -12.98
CA SER A 140 -42.22 15.54 -13.57
C SER A 140 -43.10 16.21 -12.51
N PHE A 141 -43.40 15.52 -11.40
CA PHE A 141 -44.15 16.10 -10.29
C PHE A 141 -43.41 17.27 -9.65
N ILE A 142 -42.09 17.14 -9.40
CA ILE A 142 -41.24 18.23 -8.89
C ILE A 142 -41.26 19.41 -9.87
N LEU A 143 -41.11 19.18 -11.18
CA LEU A 143 -41.18 20.24 -12.19
C LEU A 143 -42.55 20.93 -12.23
N ILE A 144 -43.65 20.19 -12.03
CA ILE A 144 -44.99 20.76 -11.93
C ILE A 144 -45.13 21.62 -10.65
N LEU A 145 -44.56 21.17 -9.53
CA LEU A 145 -44.54 21.93 -8.28
C LEU A 145 -43.72 23.24 -8.40
N PHE A 146 -42.56 23.18 -9.07
CA PHE A 146 -41.73 24.35 -9.37
C PHE A 146 -42.39 25.29 -10.40
N ARG A 147 -43.01 24.75 -11.46
CA ARG A 147 -43.72 25.54 -12.50
C ARG A 147 -44.94 26.26 -11.95
N ARG A 148 -45.59 25.71 -10.93
CA ARG A 148 -46.74 26.33 -10.25
C ARG A 148 -46.35 27.28 -9.10
N GLN A 149 -45.06 27.54 -8.87
CA GLN A 149 -44.56 28.42 -7.79
C GLN A 149 -45.15 28.10 -6.41
N ILE A 150 -45.33 26.82 -6.06
CA ILE A 150 -45.98 26.41 -4.81
C ILE A 150 -45.08 26.61 -3.57
N PHE A 151 -43.76 26.75 -3.77
CA PHE A 151 -42.81 26.96 -2.69
C PHE A 151 -42.48 28.45 -2.54
N PRO A 152 -42.70 29.08 -1.36
CA PRO A 152 -42.22 30.42 -1.08
C PRO A 152 -40.69 30.45 -1.10
N GLU A 153 -40.10 31.58 -1.50
CA GLU A 153 -38.63 31.76 -1.61
C GLU A 153 -37.87 31.42 -0.31
N SER A 154 -38.54 31.46 0.85
CA SER A 154 -37.97 31.07 2.15
C SER A 154 -37.77 29.57 2.35
N PHE A 155 -38.32 28.72 1.48
CA PHE A 155 -38.23 27.25 1.61
C PHE A 155 -36.85 26.72 1.19
N PHE A 156 -36.20 27.40 0.25
CA PHE A 156 -34.80 27.17 -0.07
C PHE A 156 -34.01 28.16 0.77
N PRO A 157 -33.33 27.74 1.85
CA PRO A 157 -32.38 28.64 2.49
C PRO A 157 -31.41 29.10 1.41
N GLU A 158 -31.29 30.42 1.22
CA GLU A 158 -30.15 30.99 0.49
C GLU A 158 -28.93 30.23 0.97
N ALA A 159 -28.11 29.75 0.05
CA ALA A 159 -26.90 29.03 0.40
C ALA A 159 -26.05 29.97 1.24
N CYS A 160 -26.24 29.93 2.56
CA CYS A 160 -25.44 30.58 3.56
C CYS A 160 -24.17 29.76 3.56
N TYR A 161 -23.37 29.96 2.51
CA TYR A 161 -21.99 29.56 2.43
C TYR A 161 -21.33 30.27 3.60
N SER A 162 -21.33 29.56 4.72
CA SER A 162 -20.95 30.05 6.02
C SER A 162 -19.58 30.71 5.90
N GLU A 163 -19.41 31.91 6.46
CA GLU A 163 -18.12 32.62 6.53
C GLU A 163 -16.96 31.71 6.96
N GLU A 164 -17.25 30.64 7.71
CA GLU A 164 -16.30 29.59 8.08
C GLU A 164 -15.66 28.90 6.87
N MET A 165 -16.44 28.58 5.83
CA MET A 165 -15.93 27.96 4.61
C MET A 165 -15.04 28.90 3.81
N GLU A 166 -15.34 30.19 3.79
CA GLU A 166 -14.45 31.19 3.19
C GLU A 166 -13.13 31.30 3.96
N LYS A 167 -13.19 31.35 5.30
CA LYS A 167 -11.99 31.36 6.16
C LYS A 167 -11.14 30.09 5.95
N ILE A 168 -11.78 28.93 5.79
CA ILE A 168 -11.10 27.67 5.50
C ILE A 168 -10.42 27.73 4.12
N ASN A 169 -11.13 28.20 3.10
CA ASN A 169 -10.60 28.33 1.74
C ASN A 169 -9.42 29.32 1.67
N GLU A 170 -9.54 30.47 2.33
CA GLU A 170 -8.45 31.46 2.41
C GLU A 170 -7.23 30.91 3.15
N LYS A 171 -7.43 30.18 4.26
CA LYS A 171 -6.35 29.49 4.95
C LYS A 171 -5.61 28.51 4.04
N TYR A 172 -6.33 27.72 3.24
CA TYR A 172 -5.71 26.79 2.29
C TYR A 172 -4.94 27.52 1.18
N LYS A 173 -5.49 28.62 0.64
CA LYS A 173 -4.80 29.46 -0.36
C LYS A 173 -3.50 30.04 0.21
N GLU A 174 -3.52 30.54 1.44
CA GLU A 174 -2.32 31.05 2.12
C GLU A 174 -1.26 29.97 2.36
N GLN A 175 -1.67 28.79 2.83
CA GLN A 175 -0.76 27.67 3.02
C GLN A 175 -0.09 27.27 1.69
N HIS A 176 -0.86 27.22 0.61
CA HIS A 176 -0.34 26.92 -0.72
C HIS A 176 0.66 27.98 -1.21
N ARG A 177 0.35 29.27 -1.03
CA ARG A 177 1.25 30.38 -1.37
C ARG A 177 2.59 30.28 -0.63
N LYS A 178 2.59 30.03 0.68
CA LYS A 178 3.81 29.88 1.50
C LYS A 178 4.70 28.72 1.03
N VAL A 179 4.09 27.60 0.63
CA VAL A 179 4.83 26.45 0.09
C VAL A 179 5.49 26.82 -1.24
N LEU A 180 4.78 27.53 -2.13
CA LEU A 180 5.32 28.00 -3.40
C LEU A 180 6.47 29.00 -3.19
N GLU A 181 6.31 29.99 -2.32
CA GLU A 181 7.35 30.98 -2.01
C GLU A 181 8.62 30.31 -1.49
N LYS A 182 8.48 29.34 -0.57
CA LYS A 182 9.62 28.58 -0.05
C LYS A 182 10.31 27.76 -1.15
N ALA A 183 9.54 27.17 -2.06
CA ALA A 183 10.09 26.42 -3.19
C ALA A 183 10.81 27.33 -4.18
N ILE A 184 10.28 28.52 -4.45
CA ILE A 184 10.92 29.54 -5.30
C ILE A 184 12.22 30.02 -4.67
N HIS A 185 12.21 30.37 -3.39
CA HIS A 185 13.41 30.79 -2.67
C HIS A 185 14.50 29.72 -2.72
N ARG A 186 14.16 28.46 -2.46
CA ARG A 186 15.12 27.35 -2.57
C ARG A 186 15.73 27.24 -3.97
N ARG A 187 14.93 27.39 -5.02
CA ARG A 187 15.44 27.37 -6.40
C ARG A 187 16.36 28.55 -6.71
N ILE A 188 16.02 29.74 -6.21
CA ILE A 188 16.86 30.93 -6.37
C ILE A 188 18.19 30.72 -5.66
N THR A 189 18.19 30.24 -4.41
CA THR A 189 19.43 29.96 -3.66
C THR A 189 20.29 28.90 -4.34
N GLU A 190 19.68 27.80 -4.80
CA GLU A 190 20.40 26.77 -5.55
C GLU A 190 21.03 27.34 -6.84
N LYS A 191 20.32 28.22 -7.55
CA LYS A 191 20.83 28.86 -8.76
C LYS A 191 21.94 29.88 -8.47
N THR A 192 21.85 30.65 -7.39
CA THR A 192 22.89 31.59 -6.97
C THR A 192 24.16 30.86 -6.56
N ASP A 193 24.03 29.81 -5.76
CA ASP A 193 25.16 28.98 -5.31
C ASP A 193 25.88 28.34 -6.50
N LEU A 194 25.12 27.83 -7.48
CA LEU A 194 25.68 27.32 -8.74
C LEU A 194 26.40 28.42 -9.53
N SER A 195 25.82 29.61 -9.63
CA SER A 195 26.47 30.73 -10.36
C SER A 195 27.75 31.22 -9.69
N GLU A 196 27.82 31.21 -8.36
CA GLU A 196 29.03 31.57 -7.60
C GLU A 196 30.14 30.52 -7.80
N TYR A 197 29.78 29.24 -7.90
CA TYR A 197 30.73 28.15 -8.15
C TYR A 197 31.43 28.26 -9.52
N TYR A 198 30.70 28.66 -10.58
CA TYR A 198 31.27 28.79 -11.93
C TYR A 198 32.07 30.09 -12.17
N ASN A 199 31.95 31.08 -11.29
CA ASN A 199 32.66 32.37 -11.40
C ASN A 199 33.95 32.44 -10.55
N LYS A 200 34.35 31.33 -9.90
CA LYS A 200 35.65 31.14 -9.22
C LYS A 200 36.59 30.31 -10.09
#